data_AF-A0A176YL67-F1
#
_entry.id   AF-A0A176YL67-F1
#
_cell.length_a   1.000
_cell.length_b   1.000
_cell.length_c   1.000
_cell.angle_alpha   90.00
_cell.angle_beta   90.00
_cell.angle_gamma   90.00
#
_symmetry.space_group_name_H-M   'P 1'
#
loop_
_entity.id
_entity.type
_entity.pdbx_description
1 polymer ?
#
loop_
_entity_poly.entity_id
_entity_poly.type
_entity_poly.pdbx_seq_one_letter_code
_entity_poly.pdbx_strand_id
1 'polypeptide(L)'
;MPMIRVKTSLAMEATLLCAVLAVLVPAAAEAQTIEKKGTTPYVTHFIFRPIMSIDIPGLGTATDLEAVGTTQNMKGEKMLDKMSAHCAALSVASGDKNYIDGACVLADSDGDKIFSTFDTRDVDKSQPEMKCGTHIITGGTGKYKGIAGTEPFACINMPALAGAGGFTAMDIPHNTAWEIK
;
A
#
# COMPACT_ATOMS: atom_id res chain seq x y z
N MET A 1 -8.25 -57.00 -51.96
CA MET A 1 -8.53 -55.98 -50.93
C MET A 1 -8.54 -56.65 -49.56
N PRO A 2 -7.57 -56.39 -48.67
CA PRO A 2 -7.54 -56.97 -47.34
C PRO A 2 -8.40 -56.14 -46.36
N MET A 3 -9.20 -56.80 -45.52
CA MET A 3 -9.81 -56.21 -44.33
C MET A 3 -8.84 -56.31 -43.17
N ILE A 4 -8.50 -55.17 -42.56
CA ILE A 4 -7.74 -55.10 -41.31
C ILE A 4 -8.73 -55.26 -40.15
N ARG A 5 -8.51 -56.26 -39.30
CA ARG A 5 -9.25 -56.46 -38.05
C ARG A 5 -8.29 -56.27 -36.88
N VAL A 6 -8.36 -55.11 -36.23
CA VAL A 6 -7.62 -54.79 -35.01
C VAL A 6 -8.25 -55.54 -33.84
N LYS A 7 -7.44 -56.28 -33.06
CA LYS A 7 -7.83 -56.81 -31.74
C LYS A 7 -6.80 -56.38 -30.70
N THR A 8 -7.17 -55.32 -29.99
CA THR A 8 -6.98 -55.06 -28.55
C THR A 8 -5.76 -55.72 -27.88
N SER A 9 -4.72 -54.91 -27.66
CA SER A 9 -3.61 -55.23 -26.77
C SER A 9 -3.97 -54.86 -25.32
N LEU A 10 -3.63 -55.76 -24.42
CA LEU A 10 -3.89 -55.85 -22.99
C LEU A 10 -3.10 -54.81 -22.14
N ALA A 11 -2.86 -53.61 -22.68
CA ALA A 11 -1.97 -52.60 -22.09
C ALA A 11 -2.73 -51.33 -21.62
N MET A 12 -4.02 -51.48 -21.30
CA MET A 12 -4.91 -50.35 -21.02
C MET A 12 -5.62 -50.48 -19.66
N GLU A 13 -4.99 -51.12 -18.67
CA GLU A 13 -5.54 -51.25 -17.32
C GLU A 13 -4.58 -50.85 -16.18
N ALA A 14 -3.34 -50.40 -16.47
CA ALA A 14 -2.33 -50.21 -15.42
C ALA A 14 -1.95 -48.76 -15.06
N THR A 15 -2.65 -47.74 -15.56
CA THR A 15 -2.28 -46.35 -15.20
C THR A 15 -3.45 -45.38 -15.13
N LEU A 16 -4.66 -45.89 -14.85
CA LEU A 16 -5.83 -45.06 -14.51
C LEU A 16 -6.00 -44.90 -12.98
N LEU A 17 -4.93 -45.09 -12.20
CA LEU A 17 -4.93 -45.03 -10.73
C LEU A 17 -4.04 -43.90 -10.15
N CYS A 18 -3.58 -42.95 -10.97
CA CYS A 18 -2.94 -41.72 -10.50
C CYS A 18 -3.83 -40.47 -10.65
N ALA A 19 -5.07 -40.63 -11.12
CA ALA A 19 -5.96 -39.53 -11.45
C ALA A 19 -7.02 -39.17 -10.37
N VAL A 20 -6.99 -39.79 -9.18
CA VAL A 20 -8.09 -39.67 -8.19
C VAL A 20 -7.63 -39.20 -6.79
N LEU A 21 -6.37 -38.78 -6.60
CA LEU A 21 -5.88 -38.25 -5.31
C LEU A 21 -5.29 -36.84 -5.38
N ALA A 22 -5.60 -36.06 -6.42
CA ALA A 22 -5.61 -34.61 -6.30
C ALA A 22 -6.86 -34.21 -5.51
N VAL A 23 -6.85 -34.61 -4.23
CA VAL A 23 -7.77 -34.15 -3.21
C VAL A 23 -7.83 -32.64 -3.35
N LEU A 24 -9.03 -32.16 -3.65
CA LEU A 24 -9.51 -30.82 -3.36
C LEU A 24 -9.17 -30.55 -1.89
N VAL A 25 -7.95 -30.14 -1.60
CA VAL A 25 -7.66 -29.38 -0.39
C VAL A 25 -8.21 -28.01 -0.74
N PRO A 26 -9.33 -27.56 -0.14
CA PRO A 26 -9.53 -26.13 -0.09
C PRO A 26 -8.27 -25.65 0.61
N ALA A 27 -7.42 -24.90 -0.11
CA ALA A 27 -6.51 -24.00 0.55
C ALA A 27 -7.44 -23.11 1.39
N ALA A 28 -7.68 -23.53 2.63
CA ALA A 28 -8.15 -22.63 3.65
C ALA A 28 -7.06 -21.58 3.67
N ALA A 29 -7.32 -20.47 2.98
CA ALA A 29 -6.60 -19.25 3.23
C ALA A 29 -6.70 -19.11 4.75
N GLU A 30 -5.61 -19.41 5.45
CA GLU A 30 -5.49 -19.06 6.86
C GLU A 30 -5.71 -17.55 6.86
N ALA A 31 -6.92 -17.15 7.22
CA ALA A 31 -7.24 -15.76 7.44
C ALA A 31 -6.35 -15.37 8.62
N GLN A 32 -5.18 -14.82 8.29
CA GLN A 32 -4.20 -14.47 9.29
C GLN A 32 -4.87 -13.49 10.24
N THR A 33 -4.93 -13.89 11.50
CA THR A 33 -5.52 -13.09 12.55
C THR A 33 -4.65 -11.86 12.74
N ILE A 34 -5.13 -10.71 12.25
CA ILE A 34 -4.54 -9.42 12.55
C ILE A 34 -4.93 -9.05 13.97
N GLU A 35 -3.96 -8.54 14.73
CA GLU A 35 -4.22 -7.97 16.04
C GLU A 35 -5.28 -6.86 15.94
N LYS A 36 -6.34 -7.01 16.75
CA LYS A 36 -7.47 -6.06 16.75
C LYS A 36 -7.06 -4.64 17.13
N LYS A 37 -5.91 -4.46 17.75
CA LYS A 37 -5.33 -3.16 18.06
C LYS A 37 -3.82 -3.30 18.15
N GLY A 38 -3.10 -2.24 17.83
CA GLY A 38 -1.65 -2.27 17.92
C GLY A 38 -1.00 -0.96 17.59
N THR A 39 0.32 -0.97 17.73
CA THR A 39 1.18 0.14 17.33
C THR A 39 2.42 -0.38 16.61
N THR A 40 2.77 0.20 15.48
CA THR A 40 4.01 -0.16 14.78
C THR A 40 4.61 1.02 14.04
N PRO A 41 5.94 1.22 14.10
CA PRO A 41 6.64 2.08 13.19
C PRO A 41 6.82 1.40 11.83
N TYR A 42 6.54 2.13 10.76
CA TYR A 42 6.80 1.68 9.39
C TYR A 42 7.28 2.85 8.54
N VAL A 43 8.02 2.59 7.47
CA VAL A 43 8.42 3.60 6.48
C VAL A 43 7.66 3.33 5.19
N THR A 44 7.17 4.39 4.54
CA THR A 44 6.76 4.29 3.13
C THR A 44 7.82 4.93 2.25
N HIS A 45 8.27 4.18 1.25
CA HIS A 45 9.23 4.64 0.26
C HIS A 45 8.46 5.13 -0.95
N PHE A 46 8.30 6.44 -1.08
CA PHE A 46 7.48 7.04 -2.12
C PHE A 46 8.31 7.62 -3.26
N ILE A 47 7.74 7.50 -4.45
CA ILE A 47 8.01 8.34 -5.60
C ILE A 47 6.78 9.20 -5.85
N PHE A 48 6.97 10.52 -5.83
CA PHE A 48 5.95 11.51 -6.15
C PHE A 48 6.14 11.99 -7.59
N ARG A 49 5.04 12.24 -8.29
CA ARG A 49 5.03 12.96 -9.56
C ARG A 49 3.94 14.01 -9.60
N PRO A 50 4.19 15.18 -10.24
CA PRO A 50 3.13 16.13 -10.54
C PRO A 50 2.20 15.56 -11.61
N ILE A 51 0.90 15.76 -11.41
CA ILE A 51 -0.14 15.41 -12.38
C ILE A 51 -0.59 16.65 -13.14
N MET A 52 -0.90 17.72 -12.40
CA MET A 52 -1.21 19.03 -12.95
C MET A 52 -0.77 20.13 -12.01
N SER A 53 -0.54 21.32 -12.54
CA SER A 53 -0.19 22.49 -11.74
C SER A 53 -0.89 23.72 -12.27
N ILE A 54 -1.39 24.52 -11.33
CA ILE A 54 -1.81 25.90 -11.57
C ILE A 54 -0.73 26.77 -10.97
N ASP A 55 -0.06 27.55 -11.80
CA ASP A 55 0.96 28.51 -11.37
C ASP A 55 0.50 29.91 -11.75
N ILE A 56 0.35 30.77 -10.74
CA ILE A 56 0.00 32.17 -10.92
C ILE A 56 1.22 33.02 -10.50
N PRO A 57 1.95 33.61 -11.46
CA PRO A 57 3.17 34.36 -11.18
C PRO A 57 2.95 35.44 -10.12
N GLY A 58 3.79 35.40 -9.07
CA GLY A 58 3.75 36.36 -7.96
C GLY A 58 2.64 36.12 -6.92
N LEU A 59 1.83 35.07 -7.07
CA LEU A 59 0.73 34.76 -6.14
C LEU A 59 0.87 33.37 -5.49
N GLY A 60 1.12 32.33 -6.28
CA GLY A 60 1.30 30.99 -5.75
C GLY A 60 1.06 29.87 -6.75
N THR A 61 1.32 28.66 -6.29
CA THR A 61 1.24 27.42 -7.05
C THR A 61 0.38 26.40 -6.31
N ALA A 62 -0.47 25.70 -7.05
CA ALA A 62 -1.21 24.53 -6.58
C ALA A 62 -0.89 23.36 -7.52
N THR A 63 -0.43 22.24 -6.96
CA THR A 63 0.02 21.07 -7.72
C THR A 63 -0.68 19.82 -7.22
N ASP A 64 -1.42 19.16 -8.11
CA ASP A 64 -1.89 17.80 -7.85
C ASP A 64 -0.73 16.83 -8.01
N LEU A 65 -0.56 15.96 -7.04
CA LEU A 65 0.51 14.97 -6.95
C LEU A 65 -0.10 13.57 -6.92
N GLU A 66 0.57 12.65 -7.61
CA GLU A 66 0.43 11.22 -7.35
C GLU A 66 1.68 10.74 -6.63
N ALA A 67 1.49 9.93 -5.58
CA ALA A 67 2.58 9.23 -4.91
C ALA A 67 2.36 7.73 -5.00
N VAL A 68 3.38 6.98 -5.40
CA VAL A 68 3.36 5.51 -5.42
C VAL A 68 4.58 4.97 -4.69
N GLY A 69 4.42 3.87 -3.97
CA GLY A 69 5.48 3.37 -3.12
C GLY A 69 5.21 2.01 -2.50
N THR A 70 6.08 1.62 -1.57
CA THR A 70 5.93 0.42 -0.77
C THR A 70 6.21 0.69 0.70
N THR A 71 5.57 -0.06 1.58
CA THR A 71 5.81 0.03 3.01
C THR A 71 6.85 -0.97 3.50
N GLN A 72 7.56 -0.62 4.57
CA GLN A 72 8.47 -1.48 5.32
C GLN A 72 8.15 -1.35 6.81
N ASN A 73 7.73 -2.43 7.46
CA ASN A 73 7.56 -2.43 8.91
C ASN A 73 8.93 -2.49 9.60
N MET A 74 9.21 -1.56 10.51
CA MET A 74 10.54 -1.43 11.11
C MET A 74 10.82 -2.45 12.23
N LYS A 75 9.79 -3.18 12.67
CA LYS A 75 9.90 -4.32 13.60
C LYS A 75 9.95 -5.67 12.89
N GLY A 76 9.76 -5.70 11.56
CA GLY A 76 9.65 -6.93 10.78
C GLY A 76 8.33 -7.70 10.97
N GLU A 77 7.31 -7.06 11.54
CA GLU A 77 5.96 -7.64 11.69
C GLU A 77 5.21 -7.56 10.36
N LYS A 78 4.20 -8.42 10.14
CA LYS A 78 3.45 -8.42 8.87
C LYS A 78 2.55 -7.19 8.69
N MET A 79 2.00 -6.63 9.78
CA MET A 79 1.12 -5.47 9.69
C MET A 79 1.87 -4.28 9.10
N LEU A 80 1.35 -3.70 8.02
CA LEU A 80 1.96 -2.57 7.29
C LEU A 80 3.34 -2.88 6.70
N ASP A 81 3.70 -4.16 6.51
CA ASP A 81 4.91 -4.56 5.79
C ASP A 81 4.61 -4.92 4.34
N LYS A 82 5.47 -4.48 3.42
CA LYS A 82 5.43 -4.83 1.98
C LYS A 82 4.07 -4.57 1.33
N MET A 83 3.34 -3.57 1.82
CA MET A 83 2.12 -3.12 1.17
C MET A 83 2.49 -2.19 0.02
N SER A 84 1.70 -2.22 -1.04
CA SER A 84 1.74 -1.20 -2.09
C SER A 84 1.00 0.04 -1.63
N ALA A 85 1.59 1.22 -1.83
CA ALA A 85 1.00 2.50 -1.48
C ALA A 85 0.68 3.29 -2.74
N HIS A 86 -0.50 3.89 -2.78
CA HIS A 86 -0.91 4.83 -3.83
C HIS A 86 -1.69 5.99 -3.22
N CYS A 87 -1.25 7.21 -3.48
CA CYS A 87 -1.84 8.41 -2.94
C CYS A 87 -2.17 9.41 -4.05
N ALA A 88 -3.24 10.17 -3.81
CA ALA A 88 -3.56 11.41 -4.51
C ALA A 88 -3.49 12.56 -3.51
N ALA A 89 -2.79 13.63 -3.88
CA ALA A 89 -2.53 14.76 -2.98
C ALA A 89 -2.57 16.10 -3.71
N LEU A 90 -2.84 17.16 -2.95
CA LEU A 90 -2.74 18.54 -3.39
C LEU A 90 -1.63 19.22 -2.59
N SER A 91 -0.63 19.76 -3.30
CA SER A 91 0.40 20.63 -2.73
C SER A 91 0.07 22.09 -3.02
N VAL A 92 0.08 22.93 -1.98
CA VAL A 92 -0.22 24.36 -2.10
C VAL A 92 0.94 25.16 -1.55
N ALA A 93 1.46 26.08 -2.37
CA ALA A 93 2.42 27.11 -1.98
C ALA A 93 1.88 28.48 -2.40
N SER A 94 1.29 29.24 -1.47
CA SER A 94 0.74 30.57 -1.75
C SER A 94 0.80 31.47 -0.51
N GLY A 95 1.56 32.56 -0.61
CA GLY A 95 1.80 33.46 0.52
C GLY A 95 2.46 32.73 1.70
N ASP A 96 1.79 32.73 2.84
CA ASP A 96 2.17 32.03 4.07
C ASP A 96 1.72 30.55 4.10
N LYS A 97 0.90 30.13 3.15
CA LYS A 97 0.39 28.76 3.07
C LYS A 97 1.39 27.89 2.33
N ASN A 98 1.88 26.88 3.03
CA ASN A 98 2.69 25.80 2.47
C ASN A 98 2.24 24.48 3.10
N TYR A 99 1.48 23.67 2.36
CA TYR A 99 0.95 22.41 2.88
C TYR A 99 0.69 21.40 1.77
N ILE A 100 0.61 20.14 2.16
CA ILE A 100 0.14 19.03 1.34
C ILE A 100 -0.95 18.29 2.12
N ASP A 101 -2.09 18.05 1.47
CA ASP A 101 -3.12 17.16 2.00
C ASP A 101 -3.58 16.18 0.91
N GLY A 102 -4.21 15.08 1.32
CA GLY A 102 -4.57 14.04 0.37
C GLY A 102 -5.13 12.77 1.01
N ALA A 103 -5.19 11.73 0.19
CA ALA A 103 -5.61 10.41 0.60
C ALA A 103 -4.72 9.32 -0.01
N CYS A 104 -4.58 8.23 0.73
CA CYS A 104 -3.75 7.09 0.38
C CYS A 104 -4.52 5.78 0.54
N VAL A 105 -4.17 4.83 -0.31
CA VAL A 105 -4.53 3.43 -0.18
C VAL A 105 -3.25 2.63 0.04
N LEU A 106 -3.26 1.79 1.05
CA LEU A 106 -2.29 0.72 1.23
C LEU A 106 -2.96 -0.60 0.88
N ALA A 107 -2.37 -1.41 0.02
CA ALA A 107 -2.87 -2.74 -0.33
C ALA A 107 -1.82 -3.81 -0.05
N ASP A 108 -2.22 -4.87 0.67
CA ASP A 108 -1.35 -5.99 0.98
C ASP A 108 -1.35 -7.08 -0.11
N SER A 109 -0.60 -8.16 0.15
CA SER A 109 -0.46 -9.32 -0.73
C SER A 109 -1.76 -10.07 -1.01
N ASP A 110 -2.73 -9.98 -0.11
CA ASP A 110 -4.02 -10.66 -0.22
C ASP A 110 -5.05 -9.77 -0.95
N GLY A 111 -4.66 -8.54 -1.30
CA GLY A 111 -5.47 -7.54 -1.98
C GLY A 111 -6.31 -6.67 -1.04
N ASP A 112 -6.25 -6.94 0.26
CA ASP A 112 -6.96 -6.19 1.30
C ASP A 112 -6.34 -4.80 1.46
N LYS A 113 -7.20 -3.80 1.70
CA LYS A 113 -6.81 -2.39 1.62
C LYS A 113 -7.07 -1.66 2.92
N ILE A 114 -6.20 -0.71 3.22
CA ILE A 114 -6.39 0.34 4.23
C ILE A 114 -6.49 1.66 3.47
N PHE A 115 -7.44 2.51 3.86
CA PHE A 115 -7.62 3.85 3.32
C PHE A 115 -7.35 4.87 4.42
N SER A 116 -6.50 5.85 4.14
CA SER A 116 -6.21 6.96 5.05
C SER A 116 -6.25 8.30 4.32
N THR A 117 -6.57 9.36 5.06
CA THR A 117 -6.36 10.75 4.63
C THR A 117 -5.15 11.32 5.36
N PHE A 118 -4.49 12.33 4.83
CA PHE A 118 -3.41 13.02 5.54
C PHE A 118 -3.46 14.53 5.33
N ASP A 119 -2.84 15.25 6.27
CA ASP A 119 -2.66 16.69 6.21
C ASP A 119 -1.33 17.07 6.88
N THR A 120 -0.45 17.80 6.17
CA THR A 120 0.84 18.24 6.72
C THR A 120 0.72 19.36 7.75
N ARG A 121 -0.47 19.95 7.90
CA ARG A 121 -0.76 20.96 8.92
C ARG A 121 -1.13 20.31 10.25
N ASP A 122 -1.58 19.05 10.22
CA ASP A 122 -1.97 18.30 11.41
C ASP A 122 -0.78 17.54 11.98
N VAL A 123 -0.12 18.12 12.98
CA VAL A 123 1.09 17.55 13.60
C VAL A 123 0.78 17.10 15.03
N ASP A 124 1.00 15.81 15.30
CA ASP A 124 0.93 15.26 16.64
C ASP A 124 2.11 15.75 17.49
N LYS A 125 1.83 16.76 18.33
CA LYS A 125 2.82 17.38 19.22
C LYS A 125 3.38 16.43 20.28
N SER A 126 2.73 15.30 20.54
CA SER A 126 3.25 14.28 21.46
C SER A 126 4.40 13.47 20.84
N GLN A 127 4.58 13.56 19.52
CA GLN A 127 5.58 12.83 18.76
C GLN A 127 6.51 13.80 18.02
N PRO A 128 7.49 14.41 18.71
CA PRO A 128 8.27 15.53 18.17
C PRO A 128 9.14 15.18 16.95
N GLU A 129 9.39 13.89 16.70
CA GLU A 129 10.09 13.43 15.50
C GLU A 129 9.15 13.34 14.27
N MET A 130 7.84 13.19 14.49
CA MET A 130 6.79 13.07 13.46
C MET A 130 6.16 14.43 13.14
N LYS A 131 7.02 15.33 12.67
CA LYS A 131 6.73 16.77 12.52
C LYS A 131 6.23 17.19 11.13
N CYS A 132 5.93 16.24 10.26
CA CYS A 132 5.48 16.54 8.90
C CYS A 132 3.97 16.56 8.74
N GLY A 133 3.23 15.76 9.49
CA GLY A 133 1.79 15.64 9.36
C GLY A 133 1.26 14.39 10.04
N THR A 134 -0.03 14.12 9.82
CA THR A 134 -0.70 12.95 10.37
C THR A 134 -1.59 12.31 9.32
N HIS A 135 -1.46 10.99 9.15
CA HIS A 135 -2.47 10.18 8.49
C HIS A 135 -3.58 9.80 9.48
N ILE A 136 -4.82 9.81 9.01
CA ILE A 136 -5.99 9.29 9.72
C ILE A 136 -6.51 8.10 8.92
N ILE A 137 -6.45 6.91 9.52
CA ILE A 137 -7.02 5.70 8.92
C ILE A 137 -8.55 5.78 9.04
N THR A 138 -9.24 5.85 7.91
CA THR A 138 -10.70 6.03 7.87
C THR A 138 -11.45 4.75 7.51
N GLY A 139 -10.76 3.70 7.08
CA GLY A 139 -11.39 2.42 6.82
C GLY A 139 -10.49 1.41 6.10
N GLY A 140 -11.05 0.23 5.85
CA GLY A 140 -10.37 -0.84 5.14
C GLY A 140 -11.31 -1.92 4.62
N THR A 141 -10.76 -2.85 3.85
CA THR A 141 -11.46 -3.98 3.24
C THR A 141 -10.96 -5.31 3.81
N GLY A 142 -11.71 -6.40 3.58
CA GLY A 142 -11.34 -7.75 4.00
C GLY A 142 -10.95 -7.82 5.48
N LYS A 143 -9.73 -8.28 5.77
CA LYS A 143 -9.25 -8.39 7.17
C LYS A 143 -9.02 -7.05 7.88
N TYR A 144 -8.99 -5.94 7.14
CA TYR A 144 -8.93 -4.57 7.69
C TYR A 144 -10.31 -3.92 7.84
N LYS A 145 -11.41 -4.64 7.59
CA LYS A 145 -12.75 -4.06 7.71
C LYS A 145 -12.98 -3.53 9.13
N GLY A 146 -13.34 -2.26 9.24
CA GLY A 146 -13.55 -1.59 10.53
C GLY A 146 -12.29 -1.02 11.17
N ILE A 147 -11.14 -1.03 10.46
CA ILE A 147 -9.92 -0.39 10.92
C ILE A 147 -10.09 1.14 11.04
N ALA A 148 -9.56 1.69 12.13
CA ALA A 148 -9.41 3.12 12.37
C ALA A 148 -8.10 3.36 13.13
N GLY A 149 -7.54 4.56 13.05
CA GLY A 149 -6.24 4.85 13.65
C GLY A 149 -5.62 6.14 13.18
N THR A 150 -4.41 6.39 13.68
CA THR A 150 -3.61 7.57 13.39
C THR A 150 -2.18 7.18 13.10
N GLU A 151 -1.56 7.87 12.14
CA GLU A 151 -0.19 7.61 11.70
C GLU A 151 0.54 8.96 11.54
N PRO A 152 1.00 9.58 12.65
CA PRO A 152 1.91 10.71 12.58
C PRO A 152 3.17 10.34 11.81
N PHE A 153 3.65 11.26 10.98
CA PHE A 153 4.76 10.99 10.07
C PHE A 153 5.82 12.10 10.00
N ALA A 154 7.01 11.70 9.58
CA ALA A 154 8.12 12.56 9.20
C ALA A 154 8.33 12.53 7.68
N CYS A 155 9.00 13.55 7.12
CA CYS A 155 9.40 13.58 5.72
C CYS A 155 10.92 13.58 5.62
N ILE A 156 11.47 12.63 4.87
CA ILE A 156 12.90 12.57 4.58
C ILE A 156 13.06 12.61 3.06
N ASN A 157 13.40 13.79 2.53
CA ASN A 157 13.65 13.96 1.10
C ASN A 157 14.88 13.15 0.69
N MET A 158 14.75 12.41 -0.40
CA MET A 158 15.90 11.75 -1.03
C MET A 158 16.64 12.73 -1.94
N PRO A 159 17.92 12.47 -2.24
CA PRO A 159 18.65 13.24 -3.24
C PRO A 159 17.91 13.30 -4.57
N ALA A 160 17.90 14.48 -5.19
CA ALA A 160 17.29 14.64 -6.50
C ALA A 160 18.00 13.73 -7.53
N LEU A 161 17.20 12.96 -8.28
CA LEU A 161 17.70 12.29 -9.47
C LEU A 161 18.07 13.34 -10.51
N ALA A 162 19.20 13.17 -11.20
CA ALA A 162 19.55 14.05 -12.31
C ALA A 162 18.54 13.88 -13.46
N GLY A 163 17.88 14.96 -13.90
CA GLY A 163 17.00 14.96 -15.07
C GLY A 163 15.70 15.76 -14.89
N ALA A 164 14.97 15.94 -16.00
CA ALA A 164 13.83 16.86 -16.11
C ALA A 164 12.46 16.27 -15.72
N GLY A 165 12.41 15.11 -15.06
CA GLY A 165 11.18 14.33 -14.91
C GLY A 165 10.18 14.84 -13.86
N GLY A 166 10.55 15.81 -13.01
CA GLY A 166 9.68 16.31 -11.94
C GLY A 166 9.36 15.28 -10.84
N PHE A 167 9.93 14.08 -10.93
CA PHE A 167 9.80 13.07 -9.90
C PHE A 167 10.62 13.45 -8.66
N THR A 168 10.03 13.27 -7.49
CA THR A 168 10.74 13.39 -6.22
C THR A 168 10.59 12.10 -5.44
N ALA A 169 11.62 11.74 -4.68
CA ALA A 169 11.63 10.56 -3.84
C ALA A 169 11.70 10.98 -2.38
N MET A 170 10.96 10.28 -1.54
CA MET A 170 10.89 10.59 -0.12
C MET A 170 10.64 9.31 0.67
N ASP A 171 11.37 9.17 1.77
CA ASP A 171 11.00 8.23 2.81
C ASP A 171 10.08 8.95 3.80
N ILE A 172 8.94 8.33 4.08
CA ILE A 172 7.96 8.82 5.06
C ILE A 172 7.89 7.81 6.20
N PRO A 173 8.67 8.00 7.28
CA PRO A 173 8.51 7.25 8.52
C PRO A 173 7.19 7.61 9.20
N HIS A 174 6.48 6.59 9.65
CA HIS A 174 5.24 6.70 10.42
C HIS A 174 5.43 6.06 11.79
N ASN A 175 4.69 6.52 12.78
CA ASN A 175 4.47 5.79 14.03
C ASN A 175 2.97 5.55 14.22
N THR A 176 2.53 4.37 13.79
CA THR A 176 1.10 4.08 13.61
C THR A 176 0.48 3.50 14.86
N ALA A 177 -0.76 3.86 15.12
CA ALA A 177 -1.66 3.22 16.06
C ALA A 177 -2.98 2.88 15.37
N TRP A 178 -3.51 1.67 15.58
CA TRP A 178 -4.77 1.24 14.98
C TRP A 178 -5.64 0.42 15.94
N GLU A 179 -6.93 0.38 15.62
CA GLU A 179 -7.94 -0.54 16.16
C GLU A 179 -8.85 -1.07 15.04
N ILE A 180 -9.38 -2.29 15.19
CA ILE A 180 -10.34 -2.94 14.30
C ILE A 180 -11.54 -3.37 15.15
N LYS A 181 -12.73 -2.86 14.81
CA LYS A 181 -13.99 -3.10 15.53
C LYS A 181 -14.72 -4.35 15.06
#